data_AF-A0AAN7UDJ6-F1
#
_entry.id   AF-A0AAN7UDJ6-F1
#
_cell.length_a   1.000
_cell.length_b   1.000
_cell.length_c   1.000
_cell.angle_alpha   90.00
_cell.angle_beta   90.00
_cell.angle_gamma   90.00
#
_symmetry.space_group_name_H-M   'P 1'
#
loop_
_entity.id
_entity.type
_entity.pdbx_description
1 polymer ?
#
loop_
_entity_poly.entity_id
_entity_poly.type
_entity_poly.pdbx_seq_one_letter_code
_entity_poly.pdbx_strand_id
1 'polypeptide(L)'
;MIQRHEHGITRDIFDWAPSQPSSPLELNTNRRLLITTAKFFQSAGAFEVARDSLQSCLYMLETQQSLTRKSEPLVVSRLADILCELREFEKAHEVATAEMNIVRKYGKGGRPLNRLLLACIEADIGHGRFELAEKSLYKIISTMASTGLDINNQLLRVRALMAYARIPHYQSHFSKALERWTRTLHEIPQHSSFKDGRGFTTSIIHLSIAHLHLMLGDRESGRQSYELAIGILRTEPRDFWIPVVATRWLSGLIEEIHRMENWPIQIIDLPQ
;
A
#
# COMPACT_ATOMS: atom_id res chain seq x y z
N MET A 1 -8.06 4.66 13.12
CA MET A 1 -8.32 4.15 14.48
C MET A 1 -9.08 2.84 14.32
N ILE A 2 -8.36 1.71 14.26
CA ILE A 2 -8.93 0.36 14.39
C ILE A 2 -8.13 -0.26 15.53
N GLN A 3 -8.86 -0.69 16.56
CA GLN A 3 -8.38 -1.06 17.89
C GLN A 3 -7.60 -2.37 17.89
N ARG A 4 -6.79 -2.56 18.94
CA ARG A 4 -6.20 -3.85 19.36
C ARG A 4 -7.22 -4.97 19.15
N HIS A 5 -6.89 -5.93 18.30
CA HIS A 5 -7.80 -6.99 17.91
C HIS A 5 -8.03 -7.96 19.06
N GLU A 6 -9.26 -8.03 19.56
CA GLU A 6 -9.71 -9.11 20.44
C GLU A 6 -9.62 -10.43 19.66
N HIS A 7 -9.02 -11.45 20.27
CA HIS A 7 -8.76 -12.77 19.65
C HIS A 7 -10.04 -13.51 19.19
N GLY A 8 -11.24 -13.01 19.52
CA GLY A 8 -12.53 -13.58 19.10
C GLY A 8 -12.96 -13.21 17.68
N ILE A 9 -12.60 -12.01 17.20
CA ILE A 9 -13.14 -11.47 15.93
C ILE A 9 -12.69 -12.31 14.72
N THR A 10 -11.47 -12.83 14.74
CA THR A 10 -10.96 -13.68 13.66
C THR A 10 -11.72 -14.99 13.55
N ARG A 11 -12.14 -15.58 14.68
CA ARG A 11 -12.92 -16.82 14.69
C ARG A 11 -14.34 -16.58 14.16
N ASP A 12 -15.00 -15.54 14.66
CA ASP A 12 -16.39 -15.24 14.32
C ASP A 12 -16.58 -14.85 12.84
N ILE A 13 -15.55 -14.30 12.18
CA ILE A 13 -15.56 -14.00 10.73
C ILE A 13 -15.66 -15.28 9.88
N PHE A 14 -15.03 -16.38 10.31
CA PHE A 14 -15.04 -17.64 9.56
C PHE A 14 -16.24 -18.53 9.87
N ASP A 15 -16.96 -18.27 10.96
CA ASP A 15 -18.14 -19.05 11.36
C ASP A 15 -19.39 -18.73 10.50
N TRP A 16 -19.38 -17.62 9.78
CA TRP A 16 -20.47 -17.26 8.88
C TRP A 16 -20.38 -18.01 7.54
N ALA A 17 -21.50 -18.61 7.12
CA ALA A 17 -21.66 -19.21 5.79
C ALA A 17 -23.09 -18.95 5.27
N PRO A 18 -23.27 -18.74 3.95
CA PRO A 18 -24.60 -18.58 3.38
C PRO A 18 -25.33 -19.92 3.33
N SER A 19 -26.66 -19.89 3.53
CA SER A 19 -27.52 -21.06 3.35
C SER A 19 -27.48 -21.53 1.89
N GLN A 20 -27.81 -22.80 1.64
CA GLN A 20 -27.92 -23.35 0.28
C GLN A 20 -29.38 -23.72 -0.04
N PRO A 21 -29.96 -23.23 -1.15
CA PRO A 21 -29.40 -22.26 -2.10
C PRO A 21 -29.33 -20.84 -1.52
N SER A 22 -28.27 -20.10 -1.84
CA SER A 22 -28.05 -18.76 -1.28
C SER A 22 -28.95 -17.70 -1.91
N SER A 23 -29.61 -16.90 -1.07
CA SER A 23 -30.39 -15.74 -1.53
C SER A 23 -29.50 -14.60 -2.03
N PRO A 24 -30.01 -13.68 -2.89
CA PRO A 24 -29.26 -12.50 -3.32
C PRO A 24 -28.74 -11.63 -2.16
N LEU A 25 -29.48 -11.58 -1.04
CA LEU A 25 -29.07 -10.86 0.16
C LEU A 25 -27.87 -11.55 0.82
N GLU A 26 -27.94 -12.86 1.04
CA GLU A 26 -26.83 -13.64 1.62
C GLU A 26 -25.56 -13.53 0.77
N LEU A 27 -25.70 -13.54 -0.56
CA LEU A 27 -24.58 -13.38 -1.48
C LEU A 27 -23.93 -12.00 -1.38
N ASN A 28 -24.72 -10.92 -1.32
CA ASN A 28 -24.18 -9.57 -1.12
C ASN A 28 -23.57 -9.39 0.28
N THR A 29 -24.14 -10.03 1.31
CA THR A 29 -23.57 -10.07 2.65
C THR A 29 -22.22 -10.80 2.65
N ASN A 30 -22.14 -11.98 2.04
CA ASN A 30 -20.89 -12.73 1.89
C ASN A 30 -19.81 -11.88 1.22
N ARG A 31 -20.16 -11.22 0.11
CA ARG A 31 -19.25 -10.34 -0.62
C ARG A 31 -18.67 -9.25 0.27
N ARG A 32 -19.52 -8.60 1.07
CA ARG A 32 -19.10 -7.54 2.00
C ARG A 32 -18.23 -8.09 3.13
N LEU A 33 -18.54 -9.29 3.62
CA LEU A 33 -17.72 -10.00 4.60
C LEU A 33 -16.33 -10.24 4.02
N LEU A 34 -16.20 -10.91 2.88
CA LEU A 34 -14.92 -11.20 2.22
C LEU A 34 -14.06 -9.95 1.98
N ILE A 35 -14.67 -8.85 1.52
CA ILE A 35 -13.96 -7.57 1.32
C ILE A 35 -13.47 -6.99 2.67
N THR A 36 -14.25 -7.15 3.73
CA THR A 36 -13.90 -6.64 5.07
C THR A 36 -12.84 -7.51 5.71
N THR A 37 -12.95 -8.82 5.61
CA THR A 37 -11.96 -9.82 6.00
C THR A 37 -10.61 -9.54 5.34
N ALA A 38 -10.61 -9.29 4.02
CA ALA A 38 -9.40 -8.93 3.31
C ALA A 38 -8.75 -7.64 3.82
N LYS A 39 -9.54 -6.59 4.10
CA LYS A 39 -9.03 -5.34 4.68
C LYS A 39 -8.42 -5.57 6.06
N PHE A 40 -9.10 -6.34 6.90
CA PHE A 40 -8.65 -6.67 8.25
C PHE A 40 -7.31 -7.39 8.21
N PHE A 41 -7.23 -8.51 7.49
CA PHE A 41 -6.01 -9.30 7.42
C PHE A 41 -4.87 -8.56 6.70
N GLN A 42 -5.16 -7.76 5.67
CA GLN A 42 -4.17 -6.84 5.10
C GLN A 42 -3.62 -5.90 6.17
N SER A 43 -4.48 -5.24 6.96
CA SER A 43 -4.05 -4.31 8.00
C SER A 43 -3.28 -4.97 9.16
N ALA A 44 -3.37 -6.29 9.29
CA ALA A 44 -2.60 -7.10 10.23
C ALA A 44 -1.33 -7.71 9.63
N GLY A 45 -1.09 -7.55 8.32
CA GLY A 45 0.05 -8.14 7.62
C GLY A 45 -0.14 -9.61 7.17
N ALA A 46 -1.34 -10.17 7.30
CA ALA A 46 -1.66 -11.54 6.85
C ALA A 46 -2.13 -11.52 5.37
N PHE A 47 -1.18 -11.36 4.45
CA PHE A 47 -1.47 -11.08 3.05
C PHE A 47 -2.04 -12.27 2.27
N GLU A 48 -1.67 -13.50 2.62
CA GLU A 48 -2.22 -14.72 2.01
C GLU A 48 -3.71 -14.86 2.29
N VAL A 49 -4.12 -14.71 3.55
CA VAL A 49 -5.54 -14.76 3.95
C VAL A 49 -6.33 -13.64 3.27
N ALA A 50 -5.74 -12.45 3.15
CA ALA A 50 -6.34 -11.34 2.44
C ALA A 50 -6.50 -11.61 0.94
N ARG A 51 -5.49 -12.23 0.28
CA ARG A 51 -5.55 -12.67 -1.11
C ARG A 51 -6.68 -13.66 -1.33
N ASP A 52 -6.72 -14.71 -0.52
CA ASP A 52 -7.68 -15.82 -0.66
C ASP A 52 -9.13 -15.32 -0.48
N SER A 53 -9.33 -14.37 0.44
CA SER A 53 -10.63 -13.69 0.64
C SER A 53 -11.07 -12.88 -0.59
N LEU A 54 -10.14 -12.15 -1.23
CA LEU A 54 -10.44 -11.34 -2.42
C LEU A 54 -10.67 -12.21 -3.65
N GLN A 55 -9.89 -13.28 -3.82
CA GLN A 55 -10.09 -14.25 -4.89
C GLN A 55 -11.46 -14.94 -4.75
N SER A 56 -11.83 -15.36 -3.54
CA SER A 56 -13.16 -15.92 -3.26
C SER A 56 -14.28 -14.91 -3.60
N CYS A 57 -14.06 -13.62 -3.30
CA CYS A 57 -15.00 -12.56 -3.65
C CYS A 57 -15.17 -12.42 -5.17
N LEU A 58 -14.09 -12.50 -5.94
CA LEU A 58 -14.14 -12.40 -7.40
C LEU A 58 -14.78 -13.65 -8.03
N TYR A 59 -14.40 -14.85 -7.57
CA TYR A 59 -14.97 -16.12 -8.03
C TYR A 59 -16.50 -16.17 -7.84
N MET A 60 -17.00 -15.71 -6.70
CA MET A 60 -18.43 -15.60 -6.44
C MET A 60 -19.14 -14.68 -7.44
N LEU A 61 -18.50 -13.58 -7.84
CA LEU A 61 -19.06 -12.64 -8.81
C LEU A 61 -19.07 -13.22 -10.24
N GLU A 62 -18.08 -14.05 -10.58
CA GLU A 62 -17.98 -14.70 -11.89
C GLU A 62 -18.98 -15.86 -12.04
N THR A 63 -19.19 -16.64 -10.99
CA THR A 63 -20.10 -17.79 -10.99
C THR A 63 -21.59 -17.40 -10.98
N GLN A 64 -21.91 -16.17 -10.55
CA GLN A 64 -23.27 -15.62 -10.61
C GLN A 64 -23.61 -15.08 -12.00
N GLN A 65 -23.80 -16.01 -12.95
CA GLN A 65 -23.99 -15.81 -14.40
C GLN A 65 -25.17 -14.92 -14.87
N SER A 66 -25.82 -14.10 -14.03
CA SER A 66 -26.94 -13.25 -14.47
C SER A 66 -26.58 -11.79 -14.78
N LEU A 67 -25.33 -11.37 -14.57
CA LEU A 67 -24.93 -9.97 -14.76
C LEU A 67 -23.58 -9.91 -15.48
N THR A 68 -23.54 -9.27 -16.64
CA THR A 68 -22.32 -8.80 -17.32
C THR A 68 -21.25 -8.44 -16.29
N ARG A 69 -20.04 -9.03 -16.35
CA ARG A 69 -18.96 -8.83 -15.35
C ARG A 69 -18.90 -7.35 -14.96
N LYS A 70 -19.44 -7.03 -13.77
CA LYS A 70 -19.44 -5.66 -13.27
C LYS A 70 -18.01 -5.35 -12.86
N SER A 71 -17.52 -4.19 -13.28
CA SER A 71 -16.20 -3.73 -12.88
C SER A 71 -16.13 -3.60 -11.36
N GLU A 72 -15.12 -4.22 -10.75
CA GLU A 72 -14.84 -4.19 -9.30
C GLU A 72 -13.43 -3.67 -9.04
N PRO A 73 -13.11 -2.44 -9.47
CA PRO A 73 -11.76 -1.92 -9.47
C PRO A 73 -11.19 -1.79 -8.07
N LEU A 74 -12.03 -1.66 -7.03
CA LEU A 74 -11.60 -1.61 -5.63
C LEU A 74 -11.11 -2.96 -5.12
N VAL A 75 -11.78 -4.05 -5.51
CA VAL A 75 -11.42 -5.42 -5.12
C VAL A 75 -10.14 -5.81 -5.86
N VAL A 76 -10.13 -5.59 -7.18
CA VAL A 76 -8.98 -5.93 -8.03
C VAL A 76 -7.74 -5.10 -7.69
N SER A 77 -7.87 -3.79 -7.44
CA SER A 77 -6.69 -2.98 -7.07
C SER A 77 -6.06 -3.46 -5.77
N ARG A 78 -6.88 -3.84 -4.78
CA ARG A 78 -6.37 -4.38 -3.51
C ARG A 78 -5.72 -5.75 -3.72
N LEU A 79 -6.34 -6.62 -4.51
CA LEU A 79 -5.74 -7.91 -4.85
C LEU A 79 -4.39 -7.73 -5.54
N ALA A 80 -4.29 -6.80 -6.50
CA ALA A 80 -3.03 -6.48 -7.17
C ALA A 80 -1.97 -5.93 -6.21
N ASP A 81 -2.34 -5.08 -5.24
CA ASP A 81 -1.42 -4.61 -4.19
C ASP A 81 -0.87 -5.77 -3.36
N ILE A 82 -1.72 -6.72 -2.98
CA ILE A 82 -1.34 -7.93 -2.23
C ILE A 82 -0.48 -8.86 -3.09
N LEU A 83 -0.78 -9.01 -4.39
CA LEU A 83 0.07 -9.79 -5.29
C LEU A 83 1.46 -9.16 -5.42
N CYS A 84 1.57 -7.84 -5.43
CA CYS A 84 2.88 -7.16 -5.38
C CYS A 84 3.64 -7.47 -4.09
N GLU A 85 2.94 -7.47 -2.95
CA GLU A 85 3.51 -7.86 -1.66
C GLU A 85 4.12 -9.26 -1.71
N LEU A 86 3.34 -10.20 -2.24
CA LEU A 86 3.70 -11.62 -2.39
C LEU A 86 4.67 -11.90 -3.56
N ARG A 87 5.26 -10.87 -4.17
CA ARG A 87 6.19 -10.98 -5.34
C ARG A 87 5.58 -11.61 -6.58
N GLU A 88 4.25 -11.68 -6.68
CA GLU A 88 3.50 -12.15 -7.83
C GLU A 88 3.25 -10.98 -8.82
N PHE A 89 4.32 -10.32 -9.25
CA PHE A 89 4.27 -9.04 -9.96
C PHE A 89 3.62 -9.14 -11.36
N GLU A 90 3.88 -10.22 -12.11
CA GLU A 90 3.27 -10.46 -13.41
C GLU A 90 1.76 -10.63 -13.28
N LYS A 91 1.33 -11.43 -12.30
CA LYS A 91 -0.09 -11.63 -11.99
C LYS A 91 -0.74 -10.32 -11.54
N ALA A 92 -0.06 -9.52 -10.70
CA ALA A 92 -0.54 -8.21 -10.30
C ALA A 92 -0.81 -7.30 -11.51
N HIS A 93 0.11 -7.28 -12.48
CA HIS A 93 -0.05 -6.56 -13.74
C HIS A 93 -1.21 -7.08 -14.58
N GLU A 94 -1.31 -8.40 -14.74
CA GLU A 94 -2.35 -9.05 -15.53
C GLU A 94 -3.74 -8.69 -15.01
N VAL A 95 -3.99 -8.92 -13.71
CA VAL A 95 -5.32 -8.68 -13.12
C VAL A 95 -5.68 -7.20 -13.13
N ALA A 96 -4.73 -6.30 -12.82
CA ALA A 96 -4.97 -4.87 -12.81
C ALA A 96 -5.23 -4.34 -14.23
N THR A 97 -4.46 -4.78 -15.23
CA THR A 97 -4.61 -4.36 -16.62
C THR A 97 -5.92 -4.83 -17.22
N ALA A 98 -6.31 -6.09 -16.97
CA ALA A 98 -7.60 -6.61 -17.39
C ALA A 98 -8.75 -5.75 -16.84
N GLU A 99 -8.69 -5.39 -15.56
CA GLU A 99 -9.72 -4.55 -14.94
C GLU A 99 -9.67 -3.09 -15.44
N MET A 100 -8.50 -2.53 -15.71
CA MET A 100 -8.37 -1.20 -16.30
C MET A 100 -9.05 -1.13 -17.68
N ASN A 101 -8.93 -2.18 -18.50
CA ASN A 101 -9.58 -2.24 -19.81
C ASN A 101 -11.10 -2.24 -19.68
N ILE A 102 -11.64 -2.94 -18.68
CA ILE A 102 -13.07 -2.92 -18.34
C ILE A 102 -13.46 -1.50 -17.89
N VAL A 103 -12.77 -0.92 -16.92
CA VAL A 103 -13.05 0.44 -16.38
C VAL A 103 -13.08 1.50 -17.48
N ARG A 104 -12.11 1.45 -18.41
CA ARG A 104 -12.02 2.38 -19.54
C ARG A 104 -13.18 2.21 -20.52
N LYS A 105 -13.56 0.96 -20.83
CA LYS A 105 -14.70 0.65 -21.72
C LYS A 105 -16.03 1.22 -21.19
N TYR A 106 -16.21 1.25 -19.87
CA TYR A 106 -17.42 1.77 -19.23
C TYR A 106 -17.31 3.23 -18.74
N GLY A 107 -16.31 3.98 -19.21
CA GLY A 107 -16.26 5.44 -19.10
C GLY A 107 -15.87 6.03 -17.74
N LYS A 108 -15.32 5.24 -16.81
CA LYS A 108 -14.95 5.74 -15.47
C LYS A 108 -13.45 6.04 -15.36
N GLY A 109 -13.04 7.23 -15.81
CA GLY A 109 -11.73 7.80 -15.44
C GLY A 109 -11.63 8.15 -13.95
N GLY A 110 -10.45 8.54 -13.50
CA GLY A 110 -10.25 9.08 -12.14
C GLY A 110 -9.82 8.04 -11.11
N ARG A 111 -10.37 8.12 -9.89
CA ARG A 111 -9.89 7.39 -8.70
C ARG A 111 -9.74 5.86 -8.89
N PRO A 112 -10.71 5.13 -9.48
CA PRO A 112 -10.57 3.68 -9.66
C PRO A 112 -9.41 3.32 -10.60
N LEU A 113 -9.21 4.09 -11.67
CA LEU A 113 -8.12 3.88 -12.61
C LEU A 113 -6.76 4.18 -11.96
N ASN A 114 -6.66 5.26 -11.18
CA ASN A 114 -5.42 5.60 -10.47
C ASN A 114 -5.02 4.52 -9.46
N ARG A 115 -5.99 3.86 -8.80
CA ARG A 115 -5.71 2.73 -7.91
C ARG A 115 -5.09 1.54 -8.64
N LEU A 116 -5.71 1.12 -9.73
CA LEU A 116 -5.21 0.02 -10.55
C LEU A 116 -3.84 0.36 -11.13
N LEU A 117 -3.65 1.60 -11.60
CA LEU A 117 -2.38 2.06 -12.14
C LEU A 117 -1.28 2.10 -11.06
N LEU A 118 -1.58 2.50 -9.83
CA LEU A 118 -0.61 2.46 -8.73
C LEU A 118 -0.21 1.02 -8.35
N ALA A 119 -1.10 0.05 -8.50
CA ALA A 119 -0.75 -1.36 -8.35
C ALA A 119 0.20 -1.85 -9.47
N CYS A 120 -0.09 -1.50 -10.72
CA CYS A 120 0.82 -1.76 -11.85
C CYS A 120 2.19 -1.10 -11.65
N ILE A 121 2.22 0.15 -11.19
CA ILE A 121 3.47 0.86 -10.88
C ILE A 121 4.28 0.12 -9.79
N GLU A 122 3.61 -0.39 -8.75
CA GLU A 122 4.29 -1.15 -7.71
C GLU A 122 4.91 -2.44 -8.28
N ALA A 123 4.19 -3.15 -9.14
CA ALA A 123 4.72 -4.32 -9.83
C ALA A 123 5.86 -3.97 -10.80
N ASP A 124 5.81 -2.82 -11.47
CA ASP A 124 6.91 -2.33 -12.31
C ASP A 124 8.16 -2.02 -11.48
N ILE A 125 8.01 -1.37 -10.32
CA ILE A 125 9.10 -1.15 -9.37
C ILE A 125 9.67 -2.50 -8.91
N GLY A 126 8.81 -3.46 -8.56
CA GLY A 126 9.20 -4.81 -8.16
C GLY A 126 10.01 -5.58 -9.21
N HIS A 127 9.74 -5.35 -10.50
CA HIS A 127 10.49 -5.90 -11.63
C HIS A 127 11.74 -5.08 -12.03
N GLY A 128 12.01 -3.96 -11.38
CA GLY A 128 13.08 -3.05 -11.79
C GLY A 128 12.78 -2.26 -13.07
N ARG A 129 11.52 -2.23 -13.54
CA ARG A 129 11.06 -1.42 -14.70
C ARG A 129 10.87 0.04 -14.30
N PHE A 130 11.93 0.65 -13.76
CA PHE A 130 11.89 1.96 -13.12
C PHE A 130 11.48 3.09 -14.05
N GLU A 131 11.92 3.08 -15.31
CA GLU A 131 11.58 4.12 -16.29
C GLU A 131 10.07 4.14 -16.60
N LEU A 132 9.47 2.95 -16.76
CA LEU A 132 8.04 2.79 -17.00
C LEU A 132 7.22 3.26 -15.79
N ALA A 133 7.66 2.86 -14.59
CA ALA A 133 7.05 3.28 -13.33
C ALA A 133 7.13 4.81 -13.16
N GLU A 134 8.30 5.41 -13.40
CA GLU A 134 8.53 6.84 -13.23
C GLU A 134 7.67 7.68 -14.20
N LYS A 135 7.59 7.27 -15.47
CA LYS A 135 6.72 7.92 -16.47
C LYS A 135 5.25 7.89 -16.05
N SER A 136 4.79 6.75 -15.54
CA SER A 136 3.40 6.59 -15.08
C SER A 136 3.12 7.41 -13.82
N LEU A 137 4.05 7.44 -12.86
CA LEU A 137 3.95 8.25 -11.65
C LEU A 137 3.91 9.75 -11.94
N TYR A 138 4.77 10.22 -12.85
CA TYR A 138 4.77 11.63 -13.26
C TYR A 138 3.38 12.08 -13.75
N LYS A 139 2.70 11.25 -14.54
CA LYS A 139 1.34 11.51 -15.02
C LYS A 139 0.31 11.56 -13.88
N ILE A 140 0.40 10.65 -12.90
CA ILE A 140 -0.52 10.66 -11.74
C ILE A 140 -0.30 11.90 -10.88
N ILE A 141 0.95 12.16 -10.50
CA ILE A 141 1.29 13.24 -9.57
C ILE A 141 0.99 14.62 -10.16
N SER A 142 1.24 14.81 -11.47
CA SER A 142 0.96 16.08 -12.16
C SER A 142 -0.53 16.37 -12.33
N THR A 143 -1.39 15.36 -12.32
CA THR A 143 -2.85 15.52 -12.51
C THR A 143 -3.63 15.53 -11.20
N MET A 144 -3.09 14.96 -10.13
CA MET A 144 -3.72 15.00 -8.81
C MET A 144 -3.44 16.34 -8.11
N ALA A 145 -4.49 16.96 -7.56
CA ALA A 145 -4.34 18.13 -6.71
C ALA A 145 -3.44 17.84 -5.49
N SER A 146 -2.75 18.87 -4.97
CA SER A 146 -1.91 18.77 -3.77
C SER A 146 -2.68 18.96 -2.47
N THR A 147 -3.82 19.66 -2.50
CA THR A 147 -4.64 19.96 -1.31
C THR A 147 -6.13 19.73 -1.60
N GLY A 148 -6.97 19.78 -0.56
CA GLY A 148 -8.42 19.64 -0.71
C GLY A 148 -8.90 18.26 -1.14
N LEU A 149 -8.04 17.25 -1.05
CA LEU A 149 -8.36 15.86 -1.39
C LEU A 149 -9.18 15.20 -0.28
N ASP A 150 -10.15 14.36 -0.65
CA ASP A 150 -10.75 13.42 0.30
C ASP A 150 -9.74 12.37 0.77
N ILE A 151 -10.04 11.71 1.89
CA ILE A 151 -9.18 10.73 2.56
C ILE A 151 -8.62 9.67 1.61
N ASN A 152 -9.41 9.20 0.64
CA ASN A 152 -8.94 8.17 -0.28
C ASN A 152 -7.93 8.73 -1.28
N ASN A 153 -8.19 9.92 -1.82
CA ASN A 153 -7.29 10.57 -2.76
C ASN A 153 -6.00 11.04 -2.07
N GLN A 154 -6.06 11.43 -0.79
CA GLN A 154 -4.87 11.68 0.03
C GLN A 154 -3.97 10.45 0.10
N LEU A 155 -4.54 9.27 0.42
CA LEU A 155 -3.78 8.01 0.44
C LEU A 155 -3.13 7.70 -0.92
N LEU A 156 -3.87 7.85 -2.02
CA LEU A 156 -3.31 7.59 -3.36
C LEU A 156 -2.20 8.57 -3.72
N ARG A 157 -2.32 9.84 -3.33
CA ARG A 157 -1.29 10.85 -3.55
C ARG A 157 -0.02 10.49 -2.80
N VAL A 158 -0.12 10.24 -1.49
CA VAL A 158 1.04 9.85 -0.67
C VAL A 158 1.69 8.58 -1.21
N ARG A 159 0.89 7.57 -1.56
CA ARG A 159 1.40 6.35 -2.19
C ARG A 159 2.18 6.63 -3.48
N ALA A 160 1.67 7.51 -4.34
CA ALA A 160 2.36 7.90 -5.57
C ALA A 160 3.69 8.63 -5.27
N LEU A 161 3.69 9.57 -4.32
CA LEU A 161 4.89 10.31 -3.93
C LEU A 161 5.98 9.39 -3.35
N MET A 162 5.60 8.46 -2.47
CA MET A 162 6.52 7.46 -1.91
C MET A 162 7.09 6.54 -2.98
N ALA A 163 6.25 6.05 -3.91
CA ALA A 163 6.73 5.25 -5.05
C ALA A 163 7.71 6.05 -5.92
N TYR A 164 7.43 7.33 -6.18
CA TYR A 164 8.29 8.23 -6.96
C TYR A 164 9.63 8.51 -6.27
N ALA A 165 9.65 8.59 -4.95
CA ALA A 165 10.85 8.75 -4.15
C ALA A 165 11.69 7.45 -4.05
N ARG A 166 11.04 6.28 -4.02
CA ARG A 166 11.73 4.98 -3.99
C ARG A 166 12.49 4.66 -5.26
N ILE A 167 12.02 5.06 -6.43
CA ILE A 167 12.70 4.75 -7.72
C ILE A 167 14.18 5.19 -7.72
N PRO A 168 14.52 6.48 -7.55
CA PRO A 168 15.92 6.90 -7.51
C PRO A 168 16.66 6.34 -6.29
N HIS A 169 15.94 6.02 -5.20
CA HIS A 169 16.54 5.38 -4.03
C HIS A 169 17.05 3.98 -4.40
N TYR A 170 16.24 3.15 -5.07
CA TYR A 170 16.66 1.84 -5.60
C TYR A 170 17.79 1.94 -6.62
N GLN A 171 17.81 3.01 -7.42
CA GLN A 171 18.84 3.25 -8.43
C GLN A 171 20.12 3.88 -7.86
N SER A 172 20.25 4.02 -6.53
CA SER A 172 21.38 4.67 -5.87
C SER A 172 21.61 6.14 -6.27
N HIS A 173 20.60 6.81 -6.81
CA HIS A 173 20.60 8.24 -7.09
C HIS A 173 20.24 9.02 -5.81
N PHE A 174 21.08 8.92 -4.78
CA PHE A 174 20.73 9.29 -3.41
C PHE A 174 20.31 10.75 -3.24
N SER A 175 20.99 11.71 -3.88
CA SER A 175 20.61 13.13 -3.79
C SER A 175 19.22 13.40 -4.36
N LYS A 176 18.89 12.78 -5.50
CA LYS A 176 17.57 12.88 -6.14
C LYS A 176 16.49 12.19 -5.31
N ALA A 177 16.83 11.06 -4.69
CA ALA A 177 15.93 10.36 -3.77
C ALA A 177 15.65 11.23 -2.54
N LEU A 178 16.67 11.88 -1.96
CA LEU A 178 16.54 12.73 -0.78
C LEU A 178 15.62 13.91 -1.07
N GLU A 179 15.80 14.59 -2.21
CA GLU A 179 14.89 15.66 -2.66
C GLU A 179 13.43 15.19 -2.69
N ARG A 180 13.17 14.01 -3.27
CA ARG A 180 11.80 13.47 -3.40
C ARG A 180 11.20 13.03 -2.08
N TRP A 181 11.98 12.39 -1.20
CA TRP A 181 11.51 12.00 0.12
C TRP A 181 11.23 13.22 1.00
N THR A 182 12.10 14.22 0.98
CA THR A 182 11.91 15.48 1.72
C THR A 182 10.67 16.23 1.22
N ARG A 183 10.45 16.28 -0.11
CA ARG A 183 9.21 16.82 -0.67
C ARG A 183 7.99 16.03 -0.21
N THR A 184 8.07 14.70 -0.22
CA THR A 184 6.97 13.83 0.26
C THR A 184 6.66 14.15 1.71
N LEU A 185 7.68 14.26 2.57
CA LEU A 185 7.52 14.62 3.99
C LEU A 185 6.83 15.98 4.17
N HIS A 186 7.19 16.97 3.36
CA HIS A 186 6.59 18.32 3.41
C HIS A 186 5.12 18.35 2.97
N GLU A 187 4.69 17.43 2.10
CA GLU A 187 3.29 17.33 1.66
C GLU A 187 2.39 16.62 2.68
N ILE A 188 2.93 15.74 3.54
CA ILE A 188 2.13 14.95 4.49
C ILE A 188 1.21 15.79 5.40
N PRO A 189 1.67 16.90 6.04
CA PRO A 189 0.81 17.70 6.91
C PRO A 189 -0.41 18.33 6.19
N GLN A 190 -0.41 18.38 4.86
CA GLN A 190 -1.53 18.89 4.06
C GLN A 190 -2.67 17.84 3.93
N HIS A 191 -2.46 16.64 4.47
CA HIS A 191 -3.36 15.50 4.35
C HIS A 191 -3.84 15.05 5.74
N SER A 192 -5.07 15.42 6.09
CA SER A 192 -5.70 15.10 7.38
C SER A 192 -5.71 13.59 7.71
N SER A 193 -5.66 12.71 6.72
CA SER A 193 -5.60 11.26 6.92
C SER A 193 -4.31 10.78 7.58
N PHE A 194 -3.25 11.59 7.56
CA PHE A 194 -1.92 11.24 8.04
C PHE A 194 -1.56 11.89 9.38
N LYS A 195 -2.57 12.25 10.18
CA LYS A 195 -2.44 12.71 11.59
C LYS A 195 -1.37 13.79 11.77
N ASP A 196 -1.43 14.85 10.96
CA ASP A 196 -0.47 15.97 11.01
C ASP A 196 1.01 15.56 10.95
N GLY A 197 1.31 14.49 10.20
CA GLY A 197 2.68 13.98 10.05
C GLY A 197 3.13 13.02 11.13
N ARG A 198 2.25 12.56 12.03
CA ARG A 198 2.60 11.61 13.09
C ARG A 198 2.08 10.20 12.82
N GLY A 199 2.02 9.74 11.58
CA GLY A 199 1.55 8.39 11.24
C GLY A 199 2.68 7.40 11.00
N PHE A 200 2.38 6.09 11.04
CA PHE A 200 3.31 5.01 10.69
C PHE A 200 3.97 5.25 9.32
N THR A 201 3.19 5.66 8.30
CA THR A 201 3.72 6.06 6.99
C THR A 201 4.79 7.16 7.07
N THR A 202 4.63 8.15 7.97
CA THR A 202 5.62 9.22 8.15
C THR A 202 6.93 8.71 8.73
N SER A 203 6.88 7.73 9.63
CA SER A 203 8.09 7.11 10.16
C SER A 203 8.91 6.41 9.07
N ILE A 204 8.25 5.77 8.10
CA ILE A 204 8.91 5.14 6.94
C ILE A 204 9.58 6.20 6.07
N ILE A 205 8.95 7.36 5.88
CA ILE A 205 9.55 8.50 5.17
C ILE A 205 10.82 8.97 5.90
N HIS A 206 10.76 9.14 7.22
CA HIS A 206 11.93 9.53 8.02
C HIS A 206 13.06 8.50 7.99
N LEU A 207 12.76 7.20 8.06
CA LEU A 207 13.79 6.15 7.89
C LEU A 207 14.39 6.18 6.49
N SER A 208 13.58 6.43 5.46
CA SER A 208 14.07 6.57 4.08
C SER A 208 15.03 7.76 3.96
N ILE A 209 14.72 8.89 4.59
CA ILE A 209 15.57 10.09 4.64
C ILE A 209 16.84 9.81 5.47
N ALA A 210 16.72 9.13 6.61
CA ALA A 210 17.85 8.77 7.46
C ALA A 210 18.86 7.92 6.69
N HIS A 211 18.39 6.87 6.00
CA HIS A 211 19.23 6.04 5.15
C HIS A 211 19.96 6.86 4.08
N LEU A 212 19.25 7.77 3.40
CA LEU A 212 19.85 8.60 2.35
C LEU A 212 20.92 9.55 2.86
N HIS A 213 20.74 10.16 4.03
CA HIS A 213 21.77 10.98 4.66
C HIS A 213 23.02 10.15 4.99
N LEU A 214 22.85 8.93 5.51
CA LEU A 214 23.97 8.02 5.77
C LEU A 214 24.70 7.65 4.47
N MET A 215 23.96 7.34 3.39
CA MET A 215 24.56 7.05 2.08
C MET A 215 25.31 8.25 1.48
N LEU A 216 24.94 9.47 1.86
CA LEU A 216 25.61 10.72 1.46
C LEU A 216 26.73 11.14 2.44
N GLY A 217 26.99 10.37 3.50
CA GLY A 217 28.02 10.66 4.50
C GLY A 217 27.61 11.69 5.57
N ASP A 218 26.36 12.15 5.56
CA ASP A 218 25.81 13.08 6.55
C ASP A 218 25.23 12.31 7.75
N ARG A 219 26.12 11.85 8.62
CA ARG A 219 25.75 11.03 9.78
C ARG A 219 24.84 11.76 10.76
N GLU A 220 25.02 13.07 10.93
CA GLU A 220 24.26 13.88 11.88
C GLU A 220 22.79 13.99 11.46
N SER A 221 22.52 14.43 10.22
CA SER A 221 21.15 14.52 9.71
C SER A 221 20.50 13.13 9.59
N GLY A 222 21.30 12.10 9.28
CA GLY A 222 20.88 10.70 9.30
C GLY A 222 20.37 10.29 10.68
N ARG A 223 21.11 10.63 11.74
CA ARG A 223 20.74 10.33 13.13
C ARG A 223 19.49 11.07 13.57
N GLN A 224 19.38 12.36 13.25
CA GLN A 224 18.20 13.16 13.60
C GLN A 224 16.93 12.59 12.96
N SER A 225 16.98 12.26 11.67
CA SER A 225 15.83 11.66 10.96
C SER A 225 15.47 10.28 11.50
N TYR A 226 16.48 9.47 11.85
CA TYR A 226 16.27 8.16 12.46
C TYR A 226 15.55 8.28 13.81
N GLU A 227 16.00 9.17 14.70
CA GLU A 227 15.39 9.34 16.02
C GLU A 227 13.94 9.79 15.95
N LEU A 228 13.60 10.67 15.00
CA LEU A 228 12.21 11.05 14.72
C LEU A 228 11.37 9.85 14.29
N ALA A 229 11.89 9.01 13.39
CA ALA A 229 11.18 7.82 12.95
C ALA A 229 10.91 6.84 14.11
N ILE A 230 11.92 6.57 14.94
CA ILE A 230 11.78 5.68 16.09
C ILE A 230 10.79 6.25 17.12
N GLY A 231 10.81 7.56 17.35
CA GLY A 231 9.83 8.24 18.19
C GLY A 231 8.40 7.94 17.75
N ILE A 232 8.12 8.03 16.44
CA ILE A 232 6.81 7.73 15.85
C ILE A 232 6.48 6.23 15.96
N LEU A 233 7.42 5.35 15.60
CA LEU A 233 7.20 3.89 15.61
C LEU A 233 6.89 3.33 17.00
N ARG A 234 7.33 3.99 18.07
CA ARG A 234 7.03 3.61 19.46
C ARG A 234 5.61 3.95 19.89
N THR A 235 5.00 4.97 19.30
CA THR A 235 3.69 5.49 19.74
C THR A 235 2.57 5.14 18.79
N GLU A 236 2.86 4.97 17.50
CA GLU A 236 1.85 4.77 16.47
C GLU A 236 1.61 3.29 16.14
N PRO A 237 0.34 2.88 15.94
CA PRO A 237 0.06 1.55 15.44
C PRO A 237 0.58 1.40 14.01
N ARG A 238 1.09 0.21 13.69
CA ARG A 238 1.49 -0.15 12.33
C ARG A 238 0.27 -0.24 11.44
N ASP A 239 0.40 0.24 10.22
CA ASP A 239 -0.63 0.11 9.21
C ASP A 239 -0.07 -0.33 7.84
N PHE A 240 -0.61 -1.42 7.30
CA PHE A 240 -0.14 -2.01 6.04
C PHE A 240 -1.04 -1.59 4.86
N TRP A 241 -1.46 -0.32 4.84
CA TRP A 241 -2.30 0.24 3.76
C TRP A 241 -1.54 0.41 2.45
N ILE A 242 -0.20 0.51 2.51
CA ILE A 242 0.71 0.46 1.36
C ILE A 242 1.64 -0.75 1.58
N PRO A 243 1.21 -1.98 1.23
CA PRO A 243 1.84 -3.23 1.68
C PRO A 243 3.37 -3.25 1.52
N VAL A 244 3.86 -3.18 0.28
CA VAL A 244 5.29 -3.29 -0.06
C VAL A 244 6.15 -2.26 0.67
N VAL A 245 5.59 -1.08 0.93
CA VAL A 245 6.28 0.01 1.62
C VAL A 245 6.34 -0.26 3.13
N ALA A 246 5.25 -0.76 3.70
CA ALA A 246 5.10 -1.05 5.12
C ALA A 246 5.84 -2.32 5.57
N THR A 247 6.15 -3.22 4.64
CA THR A 247 6.88 -4.47 4.88
C THR A 247 8.30 -4.37 4.34
N ARG A 248 8.52 -4.80 3.09
CA ARG A 248 9.81 -5.09 2.49
C ARG A 248 10.70 -3.87 2.36
N TRP A 249 10.13 -2.73 1.99
CA TRP A 249 10.87 -1.48 1.95
C TRP A 249 11.37 -1.08 3.35
N LEU A 250 10.46 -1.11 4.33
CA LEU A 250 10.79 -0.79 5.72
C LEU A 250 11.84 -1.76 6.27
N SER A 251 11.65 -3.08 6.13
CA SER A 251 12.61 -4.10 6.57
C SER A 251 13.98 -3.88 5.94
N GLY A 252 14.04 -3.63 4.63
CA GLY A 252 15.30 -3.37 3.93
C GLY A 252 16.04 -2.14 4.47
N LEU A 253 15.33 -1.04 4.70
CA LEU A 253 15.92 0.17 5.30
C LEU A 253 16.46 -0.09 6.71
N ILE A 254 15.72 -0.83 7.53
CA ILE A 254 16.13 -1.16 8.90
C ILE A 254 17.41 -1.98 8.89
N GLU A 255 17.47 -3.02 8.04
CA GLU A 255 18.64 -3.88 7.89
C GLU A 255 19.86 -3.10 7.38
N GLU A 256 19.68 -2.21 6.40
CA GLU A 256 20.75 -1.38 5.86
C GLU A 256 21.29 -0.38 6.89
N ILE A 257 20.41 0.40 7.55
CA ILE A 257 20.82 1.34 8.59
C ILE A 257 21.52 0.60 9.75
N HIS A 258 20.99 -0.54 10.17
CA HIS A 258 21.61 -1.35 11.23
C HIS A 258 23.02 -1.83 10.81
N ARG A 259 23.19 -2.26 9.56
CA ARG A 259 24.49 -2.69 9.03
C ARG A 259 25.51 -1.55 8.98
N MET A 260 25.08 -0.33 8.65
CA MET A 260 25.95 0.84 8.55
C MET A 260 26.37 1.38 9.92
N GLU A 261 25.43 1.43 10.86
CA GLU A 261 25.57 2.25 12.08
C GLU A 261 25.40 1.46 13.39
N ASN A 262 25.00 0.19 13.31
CA ASN A 262 24.62 -0.65 14.45
C ASN A 262 23.51 -0.03 15.32
N TRP A 263 22.66 0.82 14.72
CA TRP A 263 21.55 1.44 15.46
C TRP A 263 20.42 0.43 15.66
N PRO A 264 19.99 0.19 16.92
CA PRO A 264 19.02 -0.85 17.22
C PRO A 264 17.61 -0.37 16.90
N ILE A 265 16.95 -1.08 16.00
CA ILE A 265 15.51 -0.96 15.81
C ILE A 265 14.87 -2.13 16.55
N GLN A 266 14.45 -1.91 17.80
CA GLN A 266 13.59 -2.85 18.53
C GLN A 266 12.18 -2.79 17.94
N ILE A 267 12.00 -3.37 16.77
CA ILE A 267 10.67 -3.65 16.22
C ILE A 267 10.35 -5.07 16.64
N ILE A 268 9.48 -5.20 17.64
CA ILE A 268 8.86 -6.48 18.01
C ILE A 268 8.11 -6.96 16.76
N ASP A 269 8.65 -7.97 16.10
CA ASP A 269 8.09 -8.78 15.01
C ASP A 269 7.49 -8.01 13.82
N LEU A 270 8.28 -7.79 12.76
CA LEU A 270 7.72 -7.62 11.42
C LEU A 270 7.27 -9.01 10.93
N PRO A 271 6.08 -9.14 10.33
CA PRO A 271 5.71 -10.40 9.68
C PRO A 271 6.77 -10.73 8.62
N GLN A 272 7.33 -11.94 8.71
CA GLN A 272 8.25 -12.50 7.72
C GLN A 272 7.52 -12.86 6.43
#